data_AF-A0A6N2LUW6-F1
#
_entry.id   AF-A0A6N2LUW6-F1
#
_cell.length_a   1.000
_cell.length_b   1.000
_cell.length_c   1.000
_cell.angle_alpha   90.00
_cell.angle_beta   90.00
_cell.angle_gamma   90.00
#
_symmetry.space_group_name_H-M   'P 1'
#
loop_
_entity.id
_entity.type
_entity.pdbx_description
1 polymer ?
#
loop_
_entity_poly.entity_id
_entity_poly.type
_entity_poly.pdbx_seq_one_letter_code
_entity_poly.pdbx_strand_id
1 'polypeptide(L)'
;MVKGPKWSGKTPLSRLVGALIAFKPLSSVLKLGARQVLIRTAEKGDIPWREMTKEILESDVYKELESIQNPSLVYPDYYLNPFHAYDEGNLSWLAAAEAEPATMSMVRRAIPNASTVDEANQIVAWKLASGN
;
A
#
# COMPACT_ATOMS: atom_id res chain seq x y z
N MET A 1 28.56 -19.42 2.66
CA MET A 1 27.43 -19.10 3.57
C MET A 1 27.19 -17.60 3.51
N VAL A 2 26.09 -17.16 2.90
CA VAL A 2 25.74 -15.73 2.82
C VAL A 2 25.27 -15.27 4.21
N LYS A 3 25.98 -14.32 4.81
CA LYS A 3 25.51 -13.65 6.04
C LYS A 3 24.28 -12.81 5.66
N GLY A 4 23.12 -13.13 6.24
CA GLY A 4 21.91 -12.33 6.11
C GLY A 4 22.15 -10.88 6.58
N PRO A 5 21.35 -9.92 6.09
CA PRO A 5 21.61 -8.50 6.31
C PRO A 5 21.55 -8.12 7.81
N LYS A 6 22.23 -7.02 8.18
CA LYS A 6 22.44 -6.58 9.58
C LYS A 6 21.15 -6.34 10.38
N TRP A 7 20.01 -6.22 9.71
CA TRP A 7 18.68 -6.00 10.31
C TRP A 7 17.90 -7.31 10.58
N SER A 8 18.53 -8.48 10.40
CA SER A 8 17.92 -9.83 10.49
C SER A 8 17.43 -10.28 11.88
N GLY A 9 16.90 -9.39 12.73
CA GLY A 9 16.12 -9.85 13.89
C GLY A 9 16.90 -10.06 15.20
N LYS A 10 18.24 -10.01 15.18
CA LYS A 10 19.05 -10.57 16.28
C LYS A 10 19.40 -9.58 17.39
N THR A 11 18.99 -8.32 17.31
CA THR A 11 19.27 -7.30 18.34
C THR A 11 18.14 -7.25 19.39
N PRO A 12 18.42 -6.81 20.64
CA PRO A 12 17.38 -6.59 21.65
C PRO A 12 16.27 -5.65 21.16
N LEU A 13 16.64 -4.60 20.42
CA LEU A 13 15.69 -3.68 19.80
C LEU A 13 14.79 -4.40 18.78
N SER A 14 15.35 -5.26 17.93
CA SER A 14 14.55 -6.00 16.96
C SER A 14 13.62 -7.01 17.60
N ARG A 15 14.01 -7.63 18.72
CA ARG A 15 13.14 -8.52 19.51
C ARG A 15 12.00 -7.76 20.15
N LEU A 16 12.27 -6.57 20.69
CA LEU A 16 11.25 -5.68 21.24
C LEU A 16 10.25 -5.26 20.16
N VAL A 17 10.74 -4.81 18.99
CA VAL A 17 9.89 -4.48 17.83
C VAL A 17 9.04 -5.69 17.41
N GLY A 18 9.65 -6.88 17.33
CA GLY A 18 8.93 -8.12 17.01
C GLY A 18 7.84 -8.45 18.04
N ALA A 19 8.10 -8.29 19.33
CA ALA A 19 7.13 -8.51 20.40
C ALA A 19 5.97 -7.51 20.35
N LEU A 20 6.24 -6.22 20.06
CA LEU A 20 5.22 -5.19 19.90
C LEU A 20 4.33 -5.46 18.68
N ILE A 21 4.90 -5.94 17.57
CA ILE A 21 4.14 -6.33 16.37
C ILE A 21 3.30 -7.59 16.62
N ALA A 22 3.79 -8.54 17.42
CA ALA A 22 3.06 -9.77 17.72
C ALA A 22 1.80 -9.54 18.59
N PHE A 23 1.74 -8.43 19.34
CA PHE A 23 0.56 -8.05 20.09
C PHE A 23 -0.48 -7.39 19.15
N LYS A 24 -1.39 -8.21 18.62
CA LYS A 24 -2.38 -7.81 17.60
C LYS A 24 -3.07 -6.47 17.87
N PRO A 25 -3.64 -6.20 19.07
CA PRO A 25 -4.33 -4.93 19.31
C PRO A 25 -3.44 -3.70 19.10
N LEU A 26 -2.21 -3.73 19.58
CA LEU A 26 -1.26 -2.63 19.37
C LEU A 26 -0.85 -2.53 17.91
N SER A 27 -0.57 -3.66 17.27
CA SER A 27 -0.20 -3.68 15.85
C SER A 27 -1.29 -3.08 14.96
N SER A 28 -2.56 -3.37 15.23
CA SER A 28 -3.70 -2.81 14.47
C SER A 28 -3.81 -1.29 14.67
N VAL A 29 -3.65 -0.80 15.90
CA VAL A 29 -3.65 0.65 16.19
C VAL A 29 -2.50 1.36 15.46
N LEU A 30 -1.30 0.77 15.48
CA LEU A 30 -0.13 1.31 14.79
C LEU A 30 -0.32 1.33 13.27
N LYS A 31 -0.88 0.26 12.68
CA LYS A 31 -1.23 0.20 11.25
C LYS A 31 -2.22 1.31 10.88
N LEU A 32 -3.27 1.50 11.67
CA LEU A 32 -4.26 2.56 11.45
C LEU A 32 -3.60 3.94 11.51
N GLY A 33 -2.76 4.21 12.52
CA GLY A 33 -2.03 5.46 12.64
C GLY A 33 -1.11 5.72 11.44
N ALA A 34 -0.33 4.72 11.04
CA ALA A 34 0.56 4.80 9.87
C ALA A 34 -0.21 5.09 8.58
N ARG A 35 -1.34 4.40 8.36
CA ARG A 35 -2.22 4.64 7.21
C ARG A 35 -2.76 6.08 7.21
N GLN A 36 -3.23 6.59 8.35
CA GLN A 36 -3.72 7.96 8.46
C GLN A 36 -2.63 9.00 8.17
N VAL A 37 -1.38 8.74 8.55
CA VAL A 37 -0.25 9.62 8.20
C VAL A 37 -0.02 9.63 6.70
N LEU A 38 0.01 8.48 6.04
CA LEU A 38 0.18 8.40 4.57
C LEU A 38 -0.92 9.16 3.84
N ILE A 39 -2.18 8.93 4.20
CA ILE A 39 -3.33 9.61 3.58
C ILE A 39 -3.22 11.13 3.76
N ARG A 40 -2.96 11.61 4.98
CA ARG A 40 -2.84 13.06 5.24
C ARG A 40 -1.64 13.67 4.51
N THR A 41 -0.53 12.95 4.38
CA THR A 41 0.63 13.42 3.63
C THR A 41 0.32 13.52 2.15
N ALA A 42 -0.41 12.55 1.59
CA ALA A 42 -0.87 12.57 0.20
C ALA A 42 -1.77 13.78 -0.08
N GLU A 43 -2.78 14.00 0.78
CA GLU A 43 -3.72 15.11 0.64
C GLU A 43 -3.06 16.48 0.79
N LYS A 44 -2.04 16.60 1.65
CA LYS A 44 -1.21 17.81 1.72
C LYS A 44 -0.37 18.06 0.48
N GLY A 45 -0.12 17.01 -0.32
CA GLY A 45 0.63 17.05 -1.56
C GLY A 45 -0.26 16.98 -2.81
N ASP A 46 -1.50 17.45 -2.69
CA ASP A 46 -2.51 17.53 -3.77
C ASP A 46 -2.93 16.17 -4.38
N ILE A 47 -2.82 15.08 -3.61
CA ILE A 47 -3.42 13.79 -3.96
C ILE A 47 -4.69 13.61 -3.12
N PRO A 48 -5.90 13.72 -3.69
CA PRO A 48 -7.17 13.66 -2.95
C PRO A 48 -7.54 12.21 -2.59
N TRP A 49 -6.69 11.55 -1.80
CA TRP A 49 -6.73 10.11 -1.54
C TRP A 49 -8.11 9.62 -1.12
N ARG A 50 -8.75 10.27 -0.14
CA ARG A 50 -10.07 9.83 0.35
C ARG A 50 -11.16 9.97 -0.70
N GLU A 51 -11.10 11.01 -1.53
CA GLU A 51 -12.10 11.21 -2.60
C GLU A 51 -11.95 10.16 -3.69
N MET A 52 -10.72 9.90 -4.17
CA MET A 52 -10.46 8.84 -5.15
C MET A 52 -10.88 7.46 -4.63
N THR A 53 -10.59 7.18 -3.35
CA THR A 53 -10.99 5.92 -2.71
C THR A 53 -12.52 5.81 -2.67
N LYS A 54 -13.19 6.89 -2.28
CA LYS A 54 -14.65 6.97 -2.21
C LYS A 54 -15.29 6.78 -3.57
N GLU A 55 -14.77 7.41 -4.62
CA GLU A 55 -15.24 7.27 -6.00
C GLU A 55 -15.30 5.80 -6.42
N ILE A 56 -14.25 5.02 -6.14
CA ILE A 56 -14.23 3.58 -6.46
C ILE A 56 -15.21 2.81 -5.58
N LEU A 57 -15.21 3.03 -4.26
CA LEU A 57 -16.04 2.28 -3.33
C LEU A 57 -17.55 2.56 -3.49
N GLU A 58 -17.92 3.74 -3.99
CA GLU A 58 -19.30 4.12 -4.29
C GLU A 58 -19.69 3.88 -5.75
N SER A 59 -18.74 3.45 -6.60
CA SER A 59 -19.02 3.06 -7.99
C SER A 59 -19.68 1.70 -8.08
N ASP A 60 -20.32 1.43 -9.22
CA ASP A 60 -20.95 0.14 -9.53
C ASP A 60 -19.97 -0.98 -9.91
N VAL A 61 -18.65 -0.76 -9.83
CA VAL A 61 -17.63 -1.73 -10.29
C VAL A 61 -17.76 -3.11 -9.64
N TYR A 62 -18.26 -3.17 -8.41
CA TYR A 62 -18.48 -4.42 -7.68
C TYR A 62 -19.52 -5.33 -8.36
N LYS A 63 -20.45 -4.78 -9.15
CA LYS A 63 -21.45 -5.56 -9.89
C LYS A 63 -20.80 -6.42 -10.98
N GLU A 64 -19.66 -5.97 -11.52
CA GLU A 64 -18.91 -6.73 -12.51
C GLU A 64 -18.29 -8.00 -11.95
N LEU A 65 -18.06 -8.08 -10.63
CA LEU A 65 -17.46 -9.26 -10.00
C LEU A 65 -18.25 -10.53 -10.31
N GLU A 66 -19.58 -10.46 -10.30
CA GLU A 66 -20.44 -11.62 -10.57
C GLU A 66 -20.25 -12.19 -11.98
N SER A 67 -19.94 -11.33 -12.96
CA SER A 67 -19.79 -11.73 -14.35
C SER A 67 -18.42 -12.33 -14.66
N ILE A 68 -17.38 -11.97 -13.89
CA ILE A 68 -16.00 -12.37 -14.14
C ILE A 68 -15.46 -13.42 -13.16
N GLN A 69 -16.08 -13.58 -11.98
CA GLN A 69 -15.55 -14.47 -10.96
C GLN A 69 -15.71 -15.93 -11.36
N ASN A 70 -14.74 -16.75 -10.98
CA ASN A 70 -14.86 -18.21 -10.99
C ASN A 70 -15.01 -18.70 -9.54
N PRO A 71 -16.22 -19.11 -9.10
CA PRO A 71 -16.45 -19.59 -7.74
C PRO A 71 -15.66 -20.85 -7.37
N SER A 72 -15.12 -21.58 -8.37
CA SER A 72 -14.28 -22.76 -8.15
C SER A 72 -12.80 -22.44 -8.00
N LEU A 73 -12.41 -21.16 -8.15
CA LEU A 73 -11.02 -20.73 -8.00
C LEU A 73 -10.63 -20.69 -6.52
N VAL A 74 -9.59 -21.46 -6.17
CA VAL A 74 -8.98 -21.43 -4.85
C VAL A 74 -7.75 -20.53 -4.91
N TYR A 75 -7.81 -19.39 -4.21
CA TYR A 75 -6.66 -18.49 -4.09
C TYR A 75 -5.59 -19.10 -3.17
N PRO A 76 -4.30 -19.01 -3.52
CA PRO A 76 -3.23 -19.30 -2.58
C PRO A 76 -3.35 -18.45 -1.31
N ASP A 77 -3.07 -19.04 -0.14
CA ASP A 77 -3.17 -18.37 1.17
C ASP A 77 -2.45 -17.01 1.23
N TYR A 78 -1.38 -16.85 0.47
CA TYR A 78 -0.65 -15.60 0.33
C TYR A 78 -1.55 -14.39 0.01
N TYR A 79 -2.56 -14.57 -0.85
CA TYR A 79 -3.46 -13.48 -1.26
C TYR A 79 -4.50 -13.12 -0.19
N LEU A 80 -4.78 -14.04 0.73
CA LEU A 80 -5.76 -13.89 1.81
C LEU A 80 -5.12 -13.48 3.14
N ASN A 81 -3.79 -13.44 3.21
CA ASN A 81 -3.08 -13.00 4.40
C ASN A 81 -3.01 -11.46 4.48
N PRO A 82 -3.05 -10.88 5.70
CA PRO A 82 -2.88 -9.44 5.90
C PRO A 82 -1.63 -8.90 5.19
N PHE A 83 -1.78 -7.77 4.51
CA PHE A 83 -0.71 -7.11 3.77
C PHE A 83 -0.72 -5.60 4.05
N HIS A 84 0.45 -5.02 4.30
CA HIS A 84 0.60 -3.61 4.66
C HIS A 84 -0.34 -3.19 5.80
N ALA A 85 -1.28 -2.29 5.53
CA ALA A 85 -2.27 -1.78 6.48
C ALA A 85 -3.65 -2.46 6.35
N TYR A 86 -3.77 -3.50 5.52
CA TYR A 86 -5.02 -4.19 5.21
C TYR A 86 -5.07 -5.56 5.87
N ASP A 87 -6.05 -5.76 6.74
CA ASP A 87 -6.19 -7.01 7.51
C ASP A 87 -6.88 -8.14 6.70
N GLU A 88 -7.65 -7.79 5.66
CA GLU A 88 -8.32 -8.74 4.76
C GLU A 88 -7.42 -9.27 3.63
N GLY A 89 -6.19 -8.76 3.54
CA GLY A 89 -5.20 -9.16 2.53
C GLY A 89 -5.31 -8.46 1.18
N ASN A 90 -4.70 -9.06 0.16
CA ASN A 90 -4.50 -8.45 -1.15
C ASN A 90 -5.78 -8.35 -1.99
N LEU A 91 -6.84 -9.08 -1.61
CA LEU A 91 -8.11 -9.13 -2.34
C LEU A 91 -9.20 -8.22 -1.77
N SER A 92 -8.85 -7.32 -0.84
CA SER A 92 -9.80 -6.38 -0.24
C SER A 92 -10.15 -5.24 -1.21
N TRP A 93 -11.45 -4.91 -1.32
CA TRP A 93 -11.94 -3.76 -2.09
C TRP A 93 -11.34 -2.44 -1.62
N LEU A 94 -11.11 -2.29 -0.31
CA LEU A 94 -10.46 -1.10 0.23
C LEU A 94 -9.02 -0.99 -0.26
N ALA A 95 -8.27 -2.10 -0.27
CA ALA A 95 -6.91 -2.11 -0.77
C ALA A 95 -6.86 -1.80 -2.27
N ALA A 96 -7.84 -2.29 -3.04
CA ALA A 96 -7.98 -1.98 -4.46
C ALA A 96 -8.30 -0.50 -4.70
N ALA A 97 -9.26 0.07 -3.96
CA ALA A 97 -9.66 1.48 -4.08
C ALA A 97 -8.54 2.46 -3.66
N GLU A 98 -7.67 2.06 -2.74
CA GLU A 98 -6.54 2.89 -2.30
C GLU A 98 -5.27 2.71 -3.14
N ALA A 99 -5.25 1.77 -4.10
CA ALA A 99 -4.04 1.41 -4.83
C ALA A 99 -3.47 2.57 -5.67
N GLU A 100 -4.34 3.31 -6.35
CA GLU A 100 -3.95 4.45 -7.17
C GLU A 100 -3.38 5.62 -6.33
N PRO A 101 -4.10 6.18 -5.34
CA PRO A 101 -3.54 7.28 -4.53
C PRO A 101 -2.31 6.84 -3.71
N ALA A 102 -2.20 5.56 -3.33
CA ALA A 102 -0.97 5.00 -2.75
C ALA A 102 0.21 5.06 -3.72
N THR A 103 -0.01 4.67 -4.97
CA THR A 103 1.02 4.70 -6.02
C THR A 103 1.46 6.13 -6.31
N MET A 104 0.52 7.05 -6.49
CA MET A 104 0.83 8.48 -6.68
C MET A 104 1.67 9.04 -5.52
N SER A 105 1.33 8.67 -4.28
CA SER A 105 2.08 9.08 -3.09
C SER A 105 3.52 8.56 -3.09
N MET A 106 3.73 7.32 -3.54
CA MET A 106 5.07 6.75 -3.66
C MET A 106 5.89 7.43 -4.74
N VAL A 107 5.27 7.76 -5.89
CA VAL A 107 5.95 8.47 -6.98
C VAL A 107 6.34 9.90 -6.56
N ARG A 108 5.45 10.65 -5.89
CA ARG A 108 5.76 11.97 -5.31
C ARG A 108 6.92 11.90 -4.33
N ARG A 109 6.96 10.86 -3.51
CA ARG A 109 8.06 10.64 -2.56
C ARG A 109 9.38 10.31 -3.26
N ALA A 110 9.33 9.54 -4.35
CA ALA A 110 10.52 9.15 -5.11
C ALA A 110 11.11 10.31 -5.90
N ILE A 111 10.28 11.24 -6.38
CA ILE A 111 10.68 12.42 -7.17
C ILE A 111 10.31 13.71 -6.41
N PRO A 112 11.05 14.07 -5.34
CA PRO A 112 10.67 15.17 -4.45
C PRO A 112 10.74 16.56 -5.11
N ASN A 113 11.47 16.69 -6.23
CA ASN A 113 11.63 17.95 -6.96
C ASN A 113 10.53 18.20 -7.99
N ALA A 114 9.68 17.20 -8.28
CA ALA A 114 8.53 17.42 -9.14
C ALA A 114 7.54 18.34 -8.42
N SER A 115 6.85 19.18 -9.18
CA SER A 115 5.81 20.09 -8.70
C SER A 115 4.48 19.35 -8.55
N THR A 116 4.18 18.42 -9.45
CA THR A 116 2.91 17.64 -9.48
C THR A 116 3.15 16.13 -9.53
N VAL A 117 2.08 15.33 -9.41
CA VAL A 117 2.11 13.88 -9.63
C VAL A 117 2.43 13.57 -11.08
N ASP A 118 1.84 14.30 -12.02
CA ASP A 118 2.04 14.08 -13.46
C ASP A 118 3.49 14.33 -13.89
N GLU A 119 4.10 15.41 -13.38
CA GLU A 119 5.52 15.67 -13.63
C GLU A 119 6.39 14.55 -13.06
N ALA A 120 6.08 14.09 -11.85
CA ALA A 120 6.80 12.98 -11.22
C ALA A 120 6.67 11.68 -12.05
N ASN A 121 5.48 11.38 -12.55
CA ASN A 121 5.21 10.23 -13.43
C ASN A 121 5.99 10.33 -14.75
N GLN A 122 6.03 11.51 -15.38
CA GLN A 122 6.80 11.73 -16.61
C GLN A 122 8.30 11.51 -16.39
N ILE A 123 8.84 11.99 -15.27
CA ILE A 123 10.25 11.78 -14.91
C ILE A 123 10.55 10.29 -14.71
N VAL A 124 9.68 9.56 -13.99
CA VAL A 124 9.83 8.12 -13.79
C VAL A 124 9.77 7.38 -15.14
N ALA A 125 8.78 7.68 -15.99
CA ALA A 125 8.64 7.07 -17.31
C ALA A 125 9.88 7.32 -18.19
N TRP A 126 10.40 8.55 -18.19
CA TRP A 126 11.62 8.89 -18.93
C TRP A 126 12.86 8.14 -18.41
N LYS A 127 13.02 8.01 -17.09
CA LYS A 127 14.12 7.23 -16.49
C LYS A 127 14.08 5.77 -16.92
N LEU A 128 12.89 5.15 -16.84
CA LEU A 128 12.67 3.77 -17.25
C LEU A 128 12.96 3.56 -18.75
N ALA A 129 12.56 4.50 -19.61
CA ALA A 129 12.79 4.44 -21.05
C ALA A 129 14.26 4.69 -21.44
N SER A 130 15.00 5.47 -20.63
CA SER A 130 16.41 5.83 -20.89
C SER A 130 17.43 4.87 -20.28
N GLY A 131 16.99 3.91 -19.46
CA GLY A 131 17.86 2.93 -18.82
C GLY A 131 18.76 3.50 -17.71
N ASN A 132 18.39 4.64 -17.13
CA ASN A 132 19.08 5.31 -16.02
C ASN A 132 18.41 5.10 -14.67
#